data_AF-A0A0Q1A786-F1
#
_entry.id   AF-A0A0Q1A786-F1
#
_cell.length_a   1.000
_cell.length_b   1.000
_cell.length_c   1.000
_cell.angle_alpha   90.00
_cell.angle_beta   90.00
_cell.angle_gamma   90.00
#
_symmetry.space_group_name_H-M   'P 1'
#
loop_
_entity.id
_entity.type
_entity.pdbx_description
1 polymer ?
#
loop_
_entity_poly.entity_id
_entity_poly.type
_entity_poly.pdbx_seq_one_letter_code
_entity_poly.pdbx_strand_id
1 'polypeptide(L)'
;MDEGTIGIIILVFISILVSLVFHIFYKNFTNESLISGILSVIIFLVIAHIMSGPEKFLLIAFFAGGTLSVLISLIVGGIVYAVKKYIIRR
;
A
#
# COMPACT_ATOMS: atom_id res chain seq x y z
N MET A 1 -7.75 -6.50 -20.90
CA MET A 1 -7.77 -6.42 -19.42
C MET A 1 -9.09 -5.83 -19.02
N ASP A 2 -9.75 -6.39 -18.02
CA ASP A 2 -10.95 -5.77 -17.46
C ASP A 2 -10.57 -4.54 -16.61
N GLU A 3 -11.52 -3.63 -16.40
CA GLU A 3 -11.32 -2.41 -15.61
C GLU A 3 -10.95 -2.73 -14.15
N GLY A 4 -11.41 -3.87 -13.62
CA GLY A 4 -11.08 -4.36 -12.30
C GLY A 4 -9.59 -4.68 -12.12
N THR A 5 -8.98 -5.39 -13.10
CA THR A 5 -7.55 -5.71 -13.07
C THR A 5 -6.69 -4.45 -13.11
N ILE A 6 -7.09 -3.43 -13.89
CA ILE A 6 -6.39 -2.14 -13.95
C ILE A 6 -6.40 -1.47 -12.58
N GLY A 7 -7.55 -1.44 -11.90
CA GLY A 7 -7.67 -0.88 -10.55
C GLY A 7 -6.76 -1.57 -9.53
N ILE A 8 -6.69 -2.91 -9.57
CA ILE A 8 -5.83 -3.69 -8.67
C ILE A 8 -4.35 -3.38 -8.93
N ILE A 9 -3.93 -3.29 -10.20
CA ILE A 9 -2.53 -2.97 -10.55
C ILE A 9 -2.15 -1.58 -10.02
N ILE A 10 -3.03 -0.59 -10.18
CA ILE A 10 -2.81 0.77 -9.68
C ILE A 10 -2.68 0.77 -8.15
N LEU A 11 -3.57 0.08 -7.44
CA LEU A 11 -3.52 -0.05 -5.99
C LEU A 11 -2.19 -0.68 -5.53
N VAL A 12 -1.76 -1.76 -6.19
CA VAL A 12 -0.50 -2.44 -5.88
C VAL A 12 0.67 -1.48 -6.06
N PHE A 13 0.71 -0.75 -7.16
CA PHE A 13 1.79 0.18 -7.47
C PHE A 13 1.89 1.32 -6.45
N ILE A 14 0.75 1.93 -6.10
CA ILE A 14 0.67 2.97 -5.06
C ILE A 14 1.13 2.40 -3.71
N SER A 15 0.64 1.22 -3.34
CA SER A 15 0.96 0.59 -2.06
C SER A 15 2.45 0.28 -1.92
N ILE A 16 3.09 -0.21 -2.98
CA ILE A 16 4.53 -0.45 -3.00
C ILE A 16 5.30 0.86 -2.80
N LEU A 17 4.99 1.90 -3.58
CA LEU A 17 5.71 3.18 -3.50
C LEU A 17 5.57 3.83 -2.13
N VAL A 18 4.35 3.91 -1.60
CA VAL A 18 4.08 4.49 -0.29
C VAL A 18 4.78 3.67 0.81
N SER A 19 4.66 2.35 0.77
CA SER A 19 5.34 1.48 1.74
C SER A 19 6.86 1.66 1.70
N LEU A 20 7.45 1.72 0.51
CA LEU A 20 8.89 1.87 0.33
C LEU A 20 9.41 3.19 0.92
N VAL A 21 8.70 4.30 0.68
CA VAL A 21 9.02 5.60 1.28
C VAL A 21 8.98 5.50 2.81
N PHE A 22 7.91 4.96 3.39
CA PHE A 22 7.78 4.88 4.85
C PHE A 22 8.85 4.00 5.50
N HIS A 23 9.08 2.79 4.98
CA HIS A 23 10.05 1.84 5.55
C HIS A 23 11.51 2.25 5.35
N ILE A 24 11.81 3.15 4.40
CA ILE A 24 13.14 3.73 4.25
C ILE A 24 13.42 4.74 5.38
N PHE A 25 12.50 5.66 5.66
CA PHE A 25 12.76 6.78 6.57
C PHE A 25 12.52 6.47 8.04
N TYR A 26 11.62 5.54 8.36
CA TYR A 26 11.21 5.29 9.74
C TYR A 26 11.85 4.00 10.32
N LYS A 27 11.79 3.84 11.65
CA LYS A 27 12.45 2.77 12.41
C LYS A 27 11.49 1.70 12.98
N ASN A 28 10.21 1.99 13.09
CA ASN A 28 9.18 1.15 13.70
C ASN A 28 8.32 0.43 12.64
N PHE A 29 8.79 -0.75 12.24
CA PHE A 29 8.21 -1.62 11.22
C PHE A 29 6.67 -1.77 11.27
N THR A 30 6.12 -2.08 12.44
CA THR A 30 4.69 -2.39 12.58
C THR A 30 3.82 -1.14 12.37
N ASN A 31 4.25 -0.02 12.95
CA ASN A 31 3.53 1.25 12.80
C ASN A 31 3.61 1.75 11.37
N GLU A 32 4.76 1.60 10.71
CA GLU A 32 4.94 1.95 9.31
C GLU A 32 4.07 1.11 8.39
N SER A 33 3.97 -0.18 8.64
CA SER A 33 3.14 -1.09 7.84
C SER A 33 1.67 -0.69 7.87
N LEU A 34 1.16 -0.33 9.06
CA LEU A 34 -0.20 0.17 9.23
C LEU A 34 -0.41 1.55 8.59
N ILE A 35 0.47 2.52 8.86
CA ILE A 35 0.32 3.89 8.35
C ILE A 35 0.41 3.91 6.83
N SER A 36 1.39 3.23 6.24
CA SER A 36 1.54 3.16 4.78
C SER A 36 0.37 2.40 4.13
N GLY A 37 -0.11 1.32 4.75
CA GLY A 37 -1.30 0.60 4.28
C GLY A 37 -2.54 1.49 4.25
N ILE A 38 -2.81 2.22 5.35
CA ILE A 38 -3.93 3.16 5.45
C ILE A 38 -3.79 4.28 4.41
N LEU A 39 -2.61 4.88 4.30
CA LEU A 39 -2.37 5.99 3.38
C LEU A 39 -2.56 5.57 1.92
N SER A 40 -2.09 4.38 1.55
CA SER A 40 -2.24 3.83 0.20
C SER A 40 -3.71 3.63 -0.18
N VAL A 41 -4.54 3.20 0.77
CA VAL A 41 -6.00 3.04 0.57
C VAL A 41 -6.67 4.38 0.39
N ILE A 42 -6.31 5.37 1.20
CA ILE A 42 -6.85 6.72 1.08
C ILE A 42 -6.54 7.29 -0.31
N ILE A 43 -5.28 7.17 -0.76
CA ILE A 43 -4.86 7.63 -2.10
C ILE A 43 -5.66 6.89 -3.18
N PHE A 44 -5.77 5.57 -3.07
CA PHE A 44 -6.53 4.77 -4.04
C PHE A 44 -8.00 5.15 -4.09
N LEU A 45 -8.65 5.39 -2.94
CA LEU A 45 -10.04 5.79 -2.87
C LEU A 45 -10.29 7.18 -3.45
N VAL A 46 -9.37 8.13 -3.23
CA VAL A 46 -9.44 9.46 -3.86
C VAL A 46 -9.38 9.34 -5.38
N ILE A 47 -8.44 8.53 -5.91
CA ILE A 47 -8.32 8.29 -7.35
C ILE A 47 -9.57 7.61 -7.89
N ALA A 48 -10.05 6.56 -7.23
CA ALA A 48 -11.26 5.84 -7.63
C ALA A 48 -12.51 6.74 -7.61
N HIS A 49 -12.63 7.63 -6.62
CA HIS A 49 -13.72 8.58 -6.54
C HIS A 49 -13.73 9.57 -7.72
N ILE A 50 -12.54 10.07 -8.10
CA ILE A 50 -12.39 10.99 -9.25
C ILE A 50 -12.72 10.27 -10.57
N MET A 51 -12.32 9.00 -10.72
CA MET A 51 -12.44 8.28 -11.99
C MET A 51 -13.79 7.59 -12.19
N SER A 52 -14.44 7.11 -11.14
CA SER A 52 -15.55 6.14 -11.24
C SER A 52 -16.83 6.54 -10.50
N GLY A 53 -16.80 7.65 -9.76
CA GLY A 53 -17.93 8.13 -8.97
C GLY A 53 -18.15 7.38 -7.64
N PRO A 54 -18.97 7.93 -6.72
CA PRO A 54 -18.92 7.56 -5.31
C PRO A 54 -19.57 6.23 -4.88
N GLU A 55 -20.54 5.68 -5.61
CA GLU A 55 -21.70 5.16 -4.86
C GLU A 55 -21.73 3.66 -4.54
N LYS A 56 -21.00 2.79 -5.26
CA LYS A 56 -21.17 1.32 -5.06
C LYS A 56 -19.90 0.54 -4.76
N PHE A 57 -18.74 1.10 -5.08
CA PHE A 57 -17.46 0.38 -4.93
C PHE A 57 -16.65 0.79 -3.70
N LEU A 58 -17.02 1.90 -3.03
CA LEU A 58 -16.17 2.56 -2.05
C LEU A 58 -15.90 1.71 -0.80
N LEU A 59 -16.93 1.03 -0.27
CA LEU A 59 -16.78 0.20 0.92
C LEU A 59 -15.98 -1.08 0.64
N ILE A 60 -16.29 -1.75 -0.48
CA ILE A 60 -15.60 -2.99 -0.90
C ILE A 60 -14.14 -2.67 -1.25
N ALA A 61 -13.89 -1.57 -1.96
CA ALA A 61 -12.55 -1.09 -2.28
C ALA A 61 -11.76 -0.72 -1.01
N PHE A 62 -12.43 -0.15 0.01
CA PHE A 62 -11.79 0.15 1.29
C PHE A 62 -11.34 -1.13 2.01
N PHE A 63 -12.22 -2.13 2.14
CA PHE A 63 -11.88 -3.38 2.85
C PHE A 63 -10.90 -4.27 2.07
N ALA A 64 -11.18 -4.53 0.79
CA ALA A 64 -10.32 -5.35 -0.04
C ALA A 64 -8.98 -4.65 -0.29
N GLY A 65 -9.02 -3.35 -0.61
CA GLY A 65 -7.85 -2.55 -0.85
C GLY A 65 -7.01 -2.33 0.41
N GLY A 66 -7.64 -2.18 1.57
CA GLY A 66 -6.91 -2.05 2.84
C GLY A 66 -6.25 -3.32 3.31
N THR A 67 -6.90 -4.47 3.12
CA THR A 67 -6.26 -5.74 3.41
C THR A 67 -5.06 -5.96 2.48
N LEU A 68 -5.23 -5.68 1.19
CA LEU A 68 -4.14 -5.78 0.21
C LEU A 68 -3.00 -4.81 0.48
N SER A 69 -3.28 -3.54 0.79
CA SER A 69 -2.24 -2.53 1.00
C SER A 69 -1.40 -2.82 2.24
N VAL A 70 -2.02 -3.29 3.33
CA VAL A 70 -1.32 -3.69 4.55
C VAL A 70 -0.45 -4.92 4.29
N LEU A 71 -0.96 -5.92 3.55
CA LEU A 71 -0.17 -7.09 3.16
C LEU A 71 1.04 -6.71 2.30
N ILE A 72 0.84 -5.87 1.30
CA ILE A 72 1.93 -5.34 0.46
C ILE A 72 2.94 -4.61 1.32
N SER A 73 2.47 -3.80 2.28
CA SER A 73 3.38 -3.04 3.13
C SER A 73 4.20 -3.92 4.07
N LEU A 74 3.62 -4.99 4.60
CA LEU A 74 4.35 -5.98 5.40
C LEU A 74 5.44 -6.67 4.56
N ILE A 75 5.15 -7.02 3.30
CA ILE A 75 6.12 -7.64 2.39
C ILE A 75 7.26 -6.67 2.06
N VAL A 76 6.92 -5.46 1.61
CA VAL A 76 7.89 -4.43 1.22
C VAL A 76 8.74 -4.02 2.42
N GLY A 77 8.10 -3.76 3.56
CA GLY A 77 8.80 -3.48 4.81
C GLY A 77 9.72 -4.61 5.21
N GLY A 78 9.27 -5.87 5.09
CA GLY A 78 10.05 -7.06 5.42
C GLY A 78 11.35 -7.12 4.62
N ILE A 79 11.25 -6.87 3.31
CA ILE A 79 12.39 -6.80 2.41
C ILE A 79 13.32 -5.65 2.80
N VAL A 80 12.79 -4.43 3.00
CA VAL A 80 13.59 -3.26 3.38
C VAL A 80 14.34 -3.49 4.71
N TYR A 81 13.68 -4.08 5.71
CA TYR A 81 14.29 -4.39 6.99
C TYR A 81 15.39 -5.45 6.87
N ALA A 82 15.15 -6.51 6.09
CA ALA A 82 16.15 -7.53 5.82
C ALA A 82 17.39 -6.95 5.12
N VAL A 83 17.19 -6.07 4.14
CA VAL A 83 18.26 -5.36 3.43
C VAL A 83 19.03 -4.44 4.38
N LYS A 84 18.35 -3.60 5.18
CA LYS A 84 18.99 -2.73 6.18
C LYS A 84 19.86 -3.54 7.15
N LYS A 85 19.35 -4.67 7.65
CA LYS A 85 20.08 -5.56 8.56
C LYS A 85 21.30 -6.21 7.91
N TYR A 86 21.22 -6.57 6.63
CA TYR A 86 22.35 -7.12 5.88
C TYR A 86 23.43 -6.07 5.58
N ILE A 87 23.04 -4.85 5.22
CA ILE A 87 23.98 -3.75 4.93
C ILE A 87 24.72 -3.31 6.20
N ILE A 88 24.03 -3.17 7.34
CA ILE A 88 24.63 -2.73 8.62
C ILE A 88 25.59 -3.78 9.21
N ARG A 89 25.47 -5.06 8.81
CA ARG A 89 26.34 -6.15 9.29
C ARG A 89 27.59 -6.38 8.43
N ARG A 90 27.76 -5.65 7.32
CA ARG A 90 29.01 -5.58 6.56
C ARG A 90 29.81 -4.37 7.00
#